data_AF-D1J8A6-F1
#
_entry.id   AF-D1J8A6-F1
#
_cell.length_a   1.000
_cell.length_b   1.000
_cell.length_c   1.000
_cell.angle_alpha   90.00
_cell.angle_beta   90.00
_cell.angle_gamma   90.00
#
_symmetry.space_group_name_H-M   'P 1'
#
loop_
_entity.id
_entity.type
_entity.pdbx_description
1 polymer ?
#
loop_
_entity_poly.entity_id
_entity_poly.type
_entity_poly.pdbx_seq_one_letter_code
_entity_poly.pdbx_strand_id
1 'polypeptide(L)'
;MKQKQIDSNNINQKLIYDDEYSIKNQQKNNIFNKVLKYLLIVISLVFITTLLIFSEKTLFANKMLLSNSLNSFFDFSSPRNQQLNFLIIYRFLILSFVLFYSLVKGFANLYWHKVTIKKYIPFYFLYLLLSLTSYTLFFSYFKILPSKLFTISFILIALYIINFSYEIFNFLIQRKTNPLLYKNKNILIISLTFQGILTILFVAISFVWINLGINKDILFVGNKFYETIRDILTIKSASNFVIIVLTFLVLTTFIVLSNIKFFALLINKKYDKFYLKNQLLFLLVLFGAVFIWILRIFAYKHNNENISIGSSKATWIYIFQSVFAIVVFIAYMVVSFQKRFEMKSSFRSWLNLAIVQIVLALSLLLTTLFNTNSIVSLINVAVTATTQIVILFVFVKQNKNISLLLLIIIKLAIISSILIFAIIGFNYILTADGNENYLFSIIKSRMNIIQIILLLNFSIAFIMALSLLLKFILAIYYIRKLNKENEYEKERQ
;
A
#
# COMPACT_ATOMS: atom_id res chain seq x y z
N MET A 1 -57.94 -38.00 24.14
CA MET A 1 -57.00 -37.49 23.12
C MET A 1 -56.85 -35.98 23.29
N LYS A 2 -55.78 -35.52 23.95
CA LYS A 2 -55.44 -34.08 24.01
C LYS A 2 -54.26 -33.83 23.08
N GLN A 3 -54.53 -33.18 21.96
CA GLN A 3 -53.49 -32.66 21.06
C GLN A 3 -52.68 -31.61 21.82
N LYS A 4 -51.37 -31.86 21.96
CA LYS A 4 -50.39 -30.84 22.31
C LYS A 4 -50.37 -29.81 21.18
N GLN A 5 -50.96 -28.64 21.42
CA GLN A 5 -50.58 -27.43 20.68
C GLN A 5 -49.13 -27.14 21.06
N ILE A 6 -48.22 -27.46 20.14
CA ILE A 6 -46.85 -27.02 20.21
C ILE A 6 -46.85 -25.60 19.66
N ASP A 7 -46.54 -24.64 20.53
CA ASP A 7 -46.44 -23.22 20.20
C ASP A 7 -45.50 -22.98 19.01
N SER A 8 -46.06 -22.59 17.88
CA SER A 8 -45.35 -22.23 16.66
C SER A 8 -44.33 -21.09 16.86
N ASN A 9 -44.57 -20.22 17.85
CA ASN A 9 -43.67 -19.13 18.22
C ASN A 9 -42.37 -19.63 18.88
N ASN A 10 -42.41 -20.74 19.63
CA ASN A 10 -41.22 -21.33 20.27
C ASN A 10 -40.34 -22.05 19.25
N ILE A 11 -40.93 -22.65 18.22
CA ILE A 11 -40.19 -23.29 17.11
C ILE A 11 -39.48 -22.22 16.27
N ASN A 12 -40.16 -21.11 15.95
CA ASN A 12 -39.55 -20.01 15.19
C ASN A 12 -38.42 -19.32 15.95
N GLN A 13 -38.54 -19.12 17.27
CA GLN A 13 -37.44 -18.58 18.08
C GLN A 13 -36.27 -19.56 18.19
N LYS A 14 -36.52 -20.88 18.34
CA LYS A 14 -35.45 -21.89 18.31
C LYS A 14 -34.71 -21.95 16.96
N LEU A 15 -35.42 -21.90 15.85
CA LEU A 15 -34.83 -21.86 14.50
C LEU A 15 -33.89 -20.67 14.29
N ILE A 16 -34.27 -19.48 14.81
CA ILE A 16 -33.45 -18.27 14.70
C ILE A 16 -32.14 -18.39 15.49
N TYR A 17 -32.15 -19.04 16.66
CA TYR A 17 -30.95 -19.24 17.48
C TYR A 17 -30.06 -20.38 16.97
N ASP A 18 -30.64 -21.46 16.43
CA ASP A 18 -29.89 -22.56 15.79
C ASP A 18 -29.24 -22.12 14.47
N ASP A 19 -29.86 -21.18 13.73
CA ASP A 19 -29.28 -20.56 12.54
C ASP A 19 -28.04 -19.73 12.87
N GLU A 20 -28.01 -18.95 13.97
CA GLU A 20 -26.80 -18.19 14.33
C GLU A 20 -25.61 -19.09 14.69
N TYR A 21 -25.86 -20.21 15.37
CA TYR A 21 -24.82 -21.16 15.79
C TYR A 21 -24.31 -21.99 14.60
N SER A 22 -25.21 -22.44 13.72
CA SER A 22 -24.87 -23.14 12.48
C SER A 22 -24.15 -22.22 11.49
N ILE A 23 -24.57 -20.95 11.36
CA ILE A 23 -23.86 -19.91 10.58
C ILE A 23 -22.47 -19.63 11.17
N LYS A 24 -22.32 -19.54 12.50
CA LYS A 24 -20.99 -19.37 13.14
C LYS A 24 -20.06 -20.57 12.89
N ASN A 25 -20.59 -21.79 12.89
CA ASN A 25 -19.81 -22.99 12.56
C ASN A 25 -19.46 -23.07 11.06
N GLN A 26 -20.41 -22.76 10.16
CA GLN A 26 -20.16 -22.64 8.72
C GLN A 26 -19.15 -21.52 8.39
N GLN A 27 -19.14 -20.43 9.16
CA GLN A 27 -18.18 -19.34 9.03
C GLN A 27 -16.73 -19.73 9.40
N LYS A 28 -16.52 -20.72 10.29
CA LYS A 28 -15.19 -21.14 10.74
C LYS A 28 -14.50 -22.10 9.76
N ASN A 29 -15.26 -22.92 9.03
CA ASN A 29 -14.70 -24.06 8.27
C ASN A 29 -15.10 -24.14 6.78
N ASN A 30 -15.27 -23.00 6.11
CA ASN A 30 -15.44 -23.04 4.65
C ASN A 30 -14.10 -23.31 3.94
N ILE A 31 -13.81 -24.60 3.69
CA ILE A 31 -12.62 -25.09 2.96
C ILE A 31 -12.47 -24.40 1.61
N PHE A 32 -13.58 -24.23 0.89
CA PHE A 32 -13.58 -23.62 -0.44
C PHE A 32 -13.07 -22.17 -0.42
N ASN A 33 -13.47 -21.37 0.58
CA ASN A 33 -12.94 -20.01 0.74
C ASN A 33 -11.43 -20.01 1.07
N LYS A 34 -10.96 -20.98 1.88
CA LYS A 34 -9.53 -21.14 2.18
C LYS A 34 -8.73 -21.45 0.92
N VAL A 35 -9.22 -22.36 0.07
CA VAL A 35 -8.58 -22.72 -1.20
C VAL A 35 -8.44 -21.51 -2.12
N LEU A 36 -9.53 -20.78 -2.38
CA LEU A 36 -9.49 -19.57 -3.23
C LEU A 36 -8.54 -18.49 -2.68
N LYS A 37 -8.48 -18.37 -1.36
CA LYS A 37 -7.56 -17.43 -0.69
C LYS A 37 -6.11 -17.83 -0.88
N TYR A 38 -5.75 -19.10 -0.67
CA TYR A 38 -4.38 -19.58 -0.88
C TYR A 38 -3.97 -19.53 -2.35
N LEU A 39 -4.87 -19.89 -3.27
CA LEU A 39 -4.63 -19.77 -4.70
C LEU A 39 -4.30 -18.32 -5.09
N LEU A 40 -5.07 -17.35 -4.59
CA LEU A 40 -4.81 -15.94 -4.85
C LEU A 40 -3.49 -15.46 -4.23
N ILE A 41 -3.12 -15.96 -3.04
CA ILE A 41 -1.82 -15.68 -2.41
C ILE A 41 -0.67 -16.17 -3.29
N VAL A 42 -0.73 -17.43 -3.73
CA VAL A 42 0.30 -18.04 -4.57
C VAL A 42 0.42 -17.30 -5.91
N ILE A 43 -0.70 -17.01 -6.57
CA ILE A 43 -0.70 -16.25 -7.83
C ILE A 43 -0.14 -14.84 -7.64
N SER A 44 -0.53 -14.15 -6.57
CA SER A 44 -0.01 -12.82 -6.26
C SER A 44 1.51 -12.86 -6.03
N LEU A 45 1.99 -13.83 -5.25
CA LEU A 45 3.41 -14.03 -5.01
C LEU A 45 4.16 -14.25 -6.33
N VAL A 46 3.68 -15.17 -7.16
CA VAL A 46 4.30 -15.50 -8.46
C VAL A 46 4.33 -14.27 -9.36
N PHE A 47 3.18 -13.61 -9.59
CA PHE A 47 3.11 -12.44 -10.48
C PHE A 47 4.04 -11.32 -10.06
N ILE A 48 4.06 -10.98 -8.78
CA ILE A 48 4.87 -9.87 -8.28
C ILE A 48 6.36 -10.24 -8.32
N THR A 49 6.70 -11.46 -7.90
CA THR A 49 8.10 -11.91 -7.87
C THR A 49 8.66 -11.98 -9.29
N THR A 50 7.92 -12.54 -10.26
CA THR A 50 8.40 -12.61 -11.66
C THR A 50 8.48 -11.23 -12.30
N LEU A 51 7.53 -10.32 -12.02
CA LEU A 51 7.64 -8.93 -12.49
C LEU A 51 8.88 -8.23 -11.94
N LEU A 52 9.18 -8.41 -10.66
CA LEU A 52 10.36 -7.83 -10.04
C LEU A 52 11.67 -8.47 -10.55
N ILE A 53 11.73 -9.79 -10.67
CA ILE A 53 12.87 -10.49 -11.27
C ILE A 53 13.12 -9.95 -12.69
N PHE A 54 12.10 -9.81 -13.52
CA PHE A 54 12.28 -9.27 -14.87
C PHE A 54 12.13 -7.74 -14.95
N SER A 55 12.37 -7.00 -13.85
CA SER A 55 12.03 -5.57 -13.71
C SER A 55 12.59 -4.67 -14.81
N GLU A 56 13.82 -4.92 -15.29
CA GLU A 56 14.42 -4.17 -16.40
C GLU A 56 13.57 -4.22 -17.67
N LYS A 57 13.07 -5.41 -18.00
CA LYS A 57 12.21 -5.65 -19.16
C LYS A 57 10.75 -5.29 -18.88
N THR A 58 10.23 -5.56 -17.69
CA THR A 58 8.81 -5.43 -17.38
C THR A 58 8.44 -4.05 -16.84
N LEU A 59 9.02 -3.65 -15.71
CA LEU A 59 8.68 -2.42 -15.00
C LEU A 59 9.32 -1.20 -15.66
N PHE A 60 10.63 -1.29 -15.94
CA PHE A 60 11.39 -0.23 -16.60
C PHE A 60 11.29 -0.27 -18.13
N ALA A 61 10.77 -1.36 -18.69
CA ALA A 61 10.50 -1.49 -20.12
C ALA A 61 11.70 -1.06 -20.99
N ASN A 62 12.90 -1.54 -20.67
CA ASN A 62 14.16 -1.16 -21.34
C ASN A 62 14.08 -1.19 -22.88
N LYS A 63 13.29 -2.10 -23.46
CA LYS A 63 12.97 -2.18 -24.91
C LYS A 63 12.35 -0.91 -25.52
N MET A 64 11.81 -0.01 -24.70
CA MET A 64 11.27 1.28 -25.16
C MET A 64 12.33 2.37 -25.21
N LEU A 65 13.49 2.17 -24.57
CA LEU A 65 14.61 3.12 -24.57
C LEU A 65 15.48 2.93 -25.82
N LEU A 66 16.19 3.99 -26.22
CA LEU A 66 16.94 4.03 -27.49
C LEU A 66 18.04 2.97 -27.60
N SER A 67 18.73 2.71 -26.50
CA SER A 67 19.84 1.75 -26.40
C SER A 67 19.38 0.35 -25.99
N ASN A 68 18.07 0.12 -25.80
CA ASN A 68 17.54 -1.05 -25.08
C ASN A 68 18.18 -1.27 -23.68
N SER A 69 18.79 -0.24 -23.10
CA SER A 69 19.48 -0.28 -21.82
C SER A 69 18.93 0.79 -20.88
N LEU A 70 19.11 0.61 -19.57
CA LEU A 70 18.58 1.55 -18.58
C LEU A 70 19.44 2.80 -18.41
N ASN A 71 20.56 2.93 -19.11
CA ASN A 71 21.48 4.09 -19.01
C ASN A 71 20.79 5.42 -19.32
N SER A 72 19.81 5.41 -20.24
CA SER A 72 19.04 6.59 -20.64
C SER A 72 17.71 6.74 -19.89
N PHE A 73 17.41 5.86 -18.95
CA PHE A 73 16.21 5.98 -18.13
C PHE A 73 16.33 7.21 -17.22
N PHE A 74 15.25 7.98 -17.06
CA PHE A 74 15.27 9.30 -16.41
C PHE A 74 16.20 10.37 -17.03
N ASP A 75 16.74 10.15 -18.24
CA ASP A 75 17.34 11.24 -19.00
C ASP A 75 16.26 12.15 -19.60
N PHE A 76 16.30 13.42 -19.23
CA PHE A 76 15.37 14.46 -19.68
C PHE A 76 16.06 15.53 -20.55
N SER A 77 17.28 15.26 -21.04
CA SER A 77 18.07 16.18 -21.86
C SER A 77 17.42 16.47 -23.22
N SER A 78 16.76 15.48 -23.82
CA SER A 78 16.10 15.61 -25.12
C SER A 78 14.58 15.39 -25.01
N PRO A 79 13.76 16.07 -25.84
CA PRO A 79 12.31 15.85 -25.87
C PRO A 79 11.92 14.40 -26.16
N ARG A 80 12.73 13.70 -26.95
CA ARG A 80 12.53 12.27 -27.25
C ARG A 80 12.74 11.41 -26.01
N ASN A 81 13.80 11.62 -25.23
CA ASN A 81 14.04 10.87 -24.00
C ASN A 81 12.98 11.20 -22.94
N GLN A 82 12.57 12.47 -22.83
CA GLN A 82 11.45 12.88 -21.98
C GLN A 82 10.16 12.13 -22.34
N GLN A 83 9.85 11.99 -23.62
CA GLN A 83 8.71 11.20 -24.11
C GLN A 83 8.82 9.73 -23.72
N LEU A 84 9.93 9.07 -24.01
CA LEU A 84 10.13 7.65 -23.68
C LEU A 84 10.00 7.40 -22.18
N ASN A 85 10.65 8.21 -21.35
CA ASN A 85 10.59 8.11 -19.90
C ASN A 85 9.15 8.31 -19.38
N PHE A 86 8.43 9.30 -19.89
CA PHE A 86 7.04 9.51 -19.53
C PHE A 86 6.15 8.31 -19.89
N LEU A 87 6.31 7.75 -21.10
CA LEU A 87 5.52 6.60 -21.56
C LEU A 87 5.78 5.34 -20.72
N ILE A 88 7.03 5.10 -20.31
CA ILE A 88 7.39 3.99 -19.42
C ILE A 88 6.71 4.17 -18.06
N ILE A 89 6.78 5.37 -17.46
CA ILE A 89 6.16 5.68 -16.17
C ILE A 89 4.63 5.54 -16.25
N TYR A 90 4.01 6.10 -17.29
CA TYR A 90 2.57 6.03 -17.52
C TYR A 90 2.09 4.57 -17.61
N ARG A 91 2.78 3.75 -18.42
CA ARG A 91 2.52 2.31 -18.54
C ARG A 91 2.65 1.60 -17.20
N PHE A 92 3.74 1.84 -16.48
CA PHE A 92 3.99 1.25 -15.17
C PHE A 92 2.87 1.59 -14.18
N LEU A 93 2.44 2.86 -14.12
CA LEU A 93 1.39 3.30 -13.19
C LEU A 93 0.04 2.63 -13.45
N ILE A 94 -0.42 2.59 -14.71
CA ILE A 94 -1.73 2.01 -15.03
C ILE A 94 -1.74 0.51 -14.81
N LEU A 95 -0.74 -0.20 -15.34
CA LEU A 95 -0.67 -1.64 -15.21
C LEU A 95 -0.48 -2.06 -13.75
N SER A 96 0.40 -1.38 -13.00
CA SER A 96 0.57 -1.64 -11.56
C SER A 96 -0.73 -1.39 -10.80
N PHE A 97 -1.42 -0.28 -11.07
CA PHE A 97 -2.69 0.02 -10.42
C PHE A 97 -3.72 -1.09 -10.65
N VAL A 98 -3.93 -1.52 -11.90
CA VAL A 98 -4.91 -2.57 -12.22
C VAL A 98 -4.53 -3.91 -11.62
N LEU A 99 -3.24 -4.27 -11.68
CA LEU A 99 -2.70 -5.51 -11.11
C LEU A 99 -2.94 -5.55 -9.60
N PHE A 100 -2.39 -4.58 -8.86
CA PHE A 100 -2.46 -4.56 -7.41
C PHE A 100 -3.88 -4.32 -6.92
N TYR A 101 -4.65 -3.43 -7.54
CA TYR A 101 -6.05 -3.20 -7.16
C TYR A 101 -6.87 -4.48 -7.28
N SER A 102 -6.78 -5.18 -8.42
CA SER A 102 -7.58 -6.39 -8.65
C SER A 102 -7.22 -7.52 -7.69
N LEU A 103 -5.92 -7.73 -7.42
CA LEU A 103 -5.47 -8.72 -6.43
C LEU A 103 -5.89 -8.36 -5.00
N VAL A 104 -5.69 -7.11 -4.58
CA VAL A 104 -6.05 -6.64 -3.23
C VAL A 104 -7.57 -6.68 -3.03
N LYS A 105 -8.36 -6.20 -4.00
CA LYS A 105 -9.82 -6.20 -3.96
C LYS A 105 -10.36 -7.64 -3.96
N GLY A 106 -9.84 -8.49 -4.85
CA GLY A 106 -10.18 -9.92 -4.89
C GLY A 106 -9.93 -10.61 -3.54
N PHE A 107 -8.76 -10.37 -2.95
CA PHE A 107 -8.40 -10.93 -1.65
C PHE A 107 -9.26 -10.40 -0.50
N ALA A 108 -9.54 -9.09 -0.50
CA ALA A 108 -10.39 -8.45 0.49
C ALA A 108 -11.83 -8.96 0.45
N ASN A 109 -12.37 -9.21 -0.74
CA ASN A 109 -13.76 -9.65 -0.90
C ASN A 109 -13.98 -11.10 -0.40
N LEU A 110 -12.97 -11.97 -0.48
CA LEU A 110 -13.03 -13.32 0.11
C LEU A 110 -13.27 -13.31 1.62
N TYR A 111 -12.87 -12.24 2.32
CA TYR A 111 -13.18 -12.07 3.74
C TYR A 111 -14.68 -11.84 3.96
N TRP A 112 -15.26 -10.90 3.20
CA TRP A 112 -16.66 -10.50 3.33
C TRP A 112 -17.63 -11.57 2.83
N HIS A 113 -17.24 -12.33 1.81
CA HIS A 113 -18.07 -13.37 1.19
C HIS A 113 -17.76 -14.78 1.68
N LYS A 114 -17.13 -14.96 2.85
CA LYS A 114 -16.80 -16.29 3.40
C LYS A 114 -18.01 -17.25 3.48
N VAL A 115 -19.22 -16.72 3.71
CA VAL A 115 -20.47 -17.50 3.77
C VAL A 115 -21.11 -17.63 2.38
N THR A 116 -21.10 -16.55 1.60
CA THR A 116 -21.75 -16.47 0.28
C THR A 116 -20.79 -16.72 -0.89
N ILE A 117 -19.72 -17.48 -0.64
CA ILE A 117 -18.57 -17.59 -1.56
C ILE A 117 -18.99 -18.06 -2.96
N LYS A 118 -19.93 -19.01 -3.05
CA LYS A 118 -20.44 -19.55 -4.32
C LYS A 118 -21.01 -18.46 -5.23
N LYS A 119 -21.66 -17.44 -4.65
CA LYS A 119 -22.22 -16.32 -5.42
C LYS A 119 -21.14 -15.31 -5.84
N TYR A 120 -20.01 -15.25 -5.13
CA TYR A 120 -18.91 -14.33 -5.42
C TYR A 120 -17.93 -14.86 -6.49
N ILE A 121 -17.95 -16.17 -6.79
CA ILE A 121 -17.03 -16.83 -7.74
C ILE A 121 -16.87 -16.07 -9.08
N PRO A 122 -17.95 -15.60 -9.75
CA PRO A 122 -17.78 -14.89 -11.02
C PRO A 122 -16.89 -13.64 -10.89
N PHE A 123 -17.10 -12.85 -9.84
CA PHE A 123 -16.29 -11.67 -9.57
C PHE A 123 -14.86 -12.01 -9.20
N TYR A 124 -14.63 -13.09 -8.44
CA TYR A 124 -13.29 -13.58 -8.14
C TYR A 124 -12.48 -13.82 -9.42
N PHE A 125 -13.07 -14.55 -10.38
CA PHE A 125 -12.41 -14.82 -11.67
C PHE A 125 -12.26 -13.58 -12.54
N LEU A 126 -13.23 -12.64 -12.53
CA LEU A 126 -13.11 -11.38 -13.28
C LEU A 126 -11.94 -10.51 -12.77
N TYR A 127 -11.76 -10.37 -11.45
CA TYR A 127 -10.61 -9.66 -10.89
C TYR A 127 -9.29 -10.39 -11.20
N LEU A 128 -9.27 -11.72 -11.15
CA LEU A 128 -8.08 -12.50 -11.48
C LEU A 128 -7.74 -12.42 -12.98
N LEU A 129 -8.74 -12.35 -13.85
CA LEU A 129 -8.53 -12.16 -15.28
C LEU A 129 -7.96 -10.76 -15.56
N LEU A 130 -8.45 -9.71 -14.88
CA LEU A 130 -7.86 -8.37 -14.99
C LEU A 130 -6.42 -8.29 -14.45
N SER A 131 -6.11 -9.00 -13.36
CA SER A 131 -4.74 -9.04 -12.86
C SER A 131 -3.83 -9.80 -13.83
N LEU A 132 -4.31 -10.90 -14.41
CA LEU A 132 -3.59 -11.66 -15.44
C LEU A 132 -3.37 -10.84 -16.72
N THR A 133 -4.37 -10.10 -17.21
CA THR A 133 -4.20 -9.25 -18.39
C THR A 133 -3.21 -8.12 -18.14
N SER A 134 -3.26 -7.48 -16.97
CA SER A 134 -2.25 -6.48 -16.62
C SER A 134 -0.84 -7.09 -16.53
N TYR A 135 -0.72 -8.26 -15.91
CA TYR A 135 0.53 -9.01 -15.82
C TYR A 135 1.09 -9.37 -17.20
N THR A 136 0.26 -9.86 -18.13
CA THR A 136 0.74 -10.21 -19.47
C THR A 136 1.12 -8.97 -20.29
N LEU A 137 0.41 -7.85 -20.13
CA LEU A 137 0.75 -6.56 -20.77
C LEU A 137 2.11 -6.02 -20.28
N PHE A 138 2.48 -6.28 -19.02
CA PHE A 138 3.83 -5.96 -18.52
C PHE A 138 4.96 -6.68 -19.30
N PHE A 139 4.70 -7.84 -19.89
CA PHE A 139 5.71 -8.59 -20.65
C PHE A 139 5.64 -8.39 -22.16
N SER A 140 4.53 -7.88 -22.69
CA SER A 140 4.23 -7.89 -24.13
C SER A 140 4.06 -6.50 -24.74
N TYR A 141 3.61 -5.51 -23.98
CA TYR A 141 3.17 -4.22 -24.54
C TYR A 141 4.22 -3.11 -24.41
N PHE A 142 5.09 -2.97 -25.41
CA PHE A 142 6.20 -2.00 -25.46
C PHE A 142 6.06 -0.99 -26.61
N LYS A 143 4.94 -0.26 -26.67
CA LYS A 143 4.70 0.72 -27.74
C LYS A 143 5.37 2.05 -27.42
N ILE A 144 6.16 2.57 -28.35
CA ILE A 144 6.89 3.85 -28.21
C ILE A 144 6.02 5.06 -28.64
N LEU A 145 4.97 4.81 -29.42
CA LEU A 145 4.06 5.85 -29.91
C LEU A 145 3.00 6.16 -28.85
N PRO A 146 2.87 7.42 -28.37
CA PRO A 146 1.86 7.82 -27.39
C PRO A 146 0.44 7.42 -27.78
N SER A 147 0.05 7.63 -29.04
CA SER A 147 -1.29 7.29 -29.56
C SER A 147 -1.66 5.83 -29.31
N LYS A 148 -0.69 4.93 -29.48
CA LYS A 148 -0.86 3.49 -29.24
C LYS A 148 -0.74 3.18 -27.76
N LEU A 149 0.18 3.81 -27.02
CA LEU A 149 0.41 3.45 -25.62
C LEU A 149 -0.74 3.85 -24.70
N PHE A 150 -1.37 5.01 -24.94
CA PHE A 150 -2.44 5.50 -24.08
C PHE A 150 -3.73 4.66 -24.17
N THR A 151 -3.87 3.79 -25.18
CA THR A 151 -4.99 2.84 -25.25
C THR A 151 -5.01 1.87 -24.07
N ILE A 152 -3.88 1.66 -23.38
CA ILE A 152 -3.84 0.87 -22.13
C ILE A 152 -4.80 1.46 -21.09
N SER A 153 -5.05 2.78 -21.08
CA SER A 153 -5.97 3.41 -20.13
C SER A 153 -7.39 2.83 -20.16
N PHE A 154 -7.83 2.24 -21.28
CA PHE A 154 -9.13 1.58 -21.37
C PHE A 154 -9.29 0.38 -20.42
N ILE A 155 -8.20 -0.23 -19.97
CA ILE A 155 -8.26 -1.28 -18.94
C ILE A 155 -8.85 -0.76 -17.62
N LEU A 156 -8.73 0.55 -17.34
CA LEU A 156 -9.35 1.18 -16.16
C LEU A 156 -10.87 1.22 -16.28
N ILE A 157 -11.41 1.38 -17.50
CA ILE A 157 -12.85 1.31 -17.74
C ILE A 157 -13.35 -0.12 -17.48
N ALA A 158 -12.64 -1.14 -17.99
CA ALA A 158 -12.98 -2.53 -17.72
C ALA A 158 -12.98 -2.84 -16.20
N LEU A 159 -11.98 -2.34 -15.47
CA LEU A 159 -11.92 -2.43 -14.01
C LEU A 159 -13.09 -1.71 -13.33
N TYR A 160 -13.45 -0.52 -13.79
CA TYR A 160 -14.59 0.23 -13.27
C TYR A 160 -15.91 -0.53 -13.47
N ILE A 161 -16.15 -1.09 -14.66
CA ILE A 161 -17.37 -1.87 -14.94
C ILE A 161 -17.47 -3.08 -14.01
N ILE A 162 -16.38 -3.83 -13.81
CA ILE A 162 -16.35 -4.97 -12.89
C ILE A 162 -16.64 -4.52 -11.45
N ASN A 163 -16.03 -3.42 -11.00
CA ASN A 163 -16.30 -2.85 -9.68
C ASN A 163 -17.75 -2.38 -9.54
N PHE A 164 -18.29 -1.72 -10.55
CA PHE A 164 -19.65 -1.22 -10.58
C PHE A 164 -20.66 -2.38 -10.42
N SER A 165 -20.52 -3.43 -11.25
CA SER A 165 -21.34 -4.64 -11.15
C SER A 165 -21.17 -5.32 -9.80
N TYR A 166 -19.94 -5.40 -9.27
CA TYR A 166 -19.67 -5.99 -7.97
C TYR A 166 -20.34 -5.22 -6.83
N GLU A 167 -20.25 -3.89 -6.81
CA GLU A 167 -20.81 -3.08 -5.72
C GLU A 167 -22.34 -3.11 -5.71
N ILE A 168 -22.99 -3.19 -6.88
CA ILE A 168 -24.44 -3.42 -6.99
C ILE A 168 -24.81 -4.80 -6.44
N PHE A 169 -24.12 -5.84 -6.88
CA PHE A 169 -24.30 -7.20 -6.38
C PHE A 169 -24.13 -7.28 -4.86
N ASN A 170 -23.08 -6.66 -4.35
CA ASN A 170 -22.75 -6.65 -2.94
C ASN A 170 -23.81 -5.90 -2.12
N PHE A 171 -24.35 -4.79 -2.65
CA PHE A 171 -25.47 -4.09 -2.05
C PHE A 171 -26.73 -4.95 -1.93
N LEU A 172 -27.07 -5.72 -2.98
CA LEU A 172 -28.23 -6.60 -2.96
C LEU A 172 -28.08 -7.72 -1.92
N ILE A 173 -26.91 -8.34 -1.82
CA ILE A 173 -26.66 -9.44 -0.88
C ILE A 173 -26.53 -8.96 0.56
N GLN A 174 -25.80 -7.87 0.80
CA GLN A 174 -25.46 -7.43 2.15
C GLN A 174 -26.49 -6.48 2.79
N ARG A 175 -27.57 -6.10 2.07
CA ARG A 175 -28.64 -5.26 2.63
C ARG A 175 -29.26 -5.84 3.91
N LYS A 176 -29.37 -7.17 4.01
CA LYS A 176 -29.90 -7.86 5.20
C LYS A 176 -28.87 -8.04 6.31
N THR A 177 -27.59 -8.25 5.97
CA THR A 177 -26.54 -8.57 6.95
C THR A 177 -25.81 -7.33 7.49
N ASN A 178 -25.74 -6.24 6.73
CA ASN A 178 -25.04 -5.00 7.09
C ASN A 178 -25.88 -3.75 6.73
N PRO A 179 -27.01 -3.51 7.43
CA PRO A 179 -27.97 -2.48 7.06
C PRO A 179 -27.40 -1.05 7.09
N LEU A 180 -26.39 -0.76 7.92
CA LEU A 180 -25.84 0.60 8.01
C LEU A 180 -25.21 1.11 6.71
N LEU A 181 -24.56 0.22 5.96
CA LEU A 181 -23.93 0.58 4.69
C LEU A 181 -24.84 0.35 3.49
N TYR A 182 -25.65 -0.72 3.55
CA TYR A 182 -26.38 -1.22 2.38
C TYR A 182 -27.89 -1.00 2.45
N LYS A 183 -28.41 -0.34 3.51
CA LYS A 183 -29.78 0.22 3.51
C LYS A 183 -29.82 1.60 2.85
N ASN A 184 -28.75 2.39 3.00
CA ASN A 184 -28.67 3.73 2.41
C ASN A 184 -28.11 3.67 0.97
N LYS A 185 -28.99 3.84 -0.02
CA LYS A 185 -28.64 3.86 -1.44
C LYS A 185 -27.68 5.00 -1.79
N ASN A 186 -27.76 6.13 -1.09
CA ASN A 186 -26.97 7.32 -1.40
C ASN A 186 -25.47 7.06 -1.25
N ILE A 187 -25.06 6.28 -0.24
CA ILE A 187 -23.66 5.91 -0.01
C ILE A 187 -23.10 5.12 -1.21
N LEU A 188 -23.91 4.22 -1.79
CA LEU A 188 -23.52 3.47 -2.98
C LEU A 188 -23.45 4.36 -4.23
N ILE A 189 -24.48 5.19 -4.45
CA ILE A 189 -24.56 6.08 -5.62
C ILE A 189 -23.39 7.04 -5.63
N ILE A 190 -23.15 7.75 -4.51
CA ILE A 190 -22.03 8.70 -4.38
C ILE A 190 -20.70 7.98 -4.68
N SER A 191 -20.45 6.83 -4.04
CA SER A 191 -19.21 6.07 -4.25
C SER A 191 -18.99 5.71 -5.72
N LEU A 192 -20.00 5.17 -6.40
CA LEU A 192 -19.89 4.72 -7.79
C LEU A 192 -19.78 5.88 -8.79
N THR A 193 -20.49 6.98 -8.55
CA THR A 193 -20.43 8.18 -9.40
C THR A 193 -19.04 8.81 -9.34
N PHE A 194 -18.47 9.00 -8.15
CA PHE A 194 -17.13 9.58 -8.03
C PHE A 194 -16.03 8.64 -8.55
N GLN A 195 -16.19 7.32 -8.41
CA GLN A 195 -15.28 6.35 -9.07
C GLN A 195 -15.37 6.46 -10.61
N GLY A 196 -16.58 6.60 -11.15
CA GLY A 196 -16.81 6.77 -12.59
C GLY A 196 -16.20 8.06 -13.11
N ILE A 197 -16.47 9.19 -12.43
CA ILE A 197 -15.89 10.50 -12.77
C ILE A 197 -14.36 10.44 -12.75
N LEU A 198 -13.74 9.87 -11.71
CA LEU A 198 -12.28 9.75 -11.65
C LEU A 198 -11.72 8.91 -12.81
N THR A 199 -12.39 7.80 -13.14
CA THR A 199 -11.98 6.93 -14.25
C THR A 199 -12.09 7.66 -15.59
N ILE A 200 -13.22 8.31 -15.84
CA ILE A 200 -13.46 9.09 -17.06
C ILE A 200 -12.46 10.25 -17.17
N LEU A 201 -12.24 11.00 -16.10
CA LEU A 201 -11.28 12.11 -16.09
C LEU A 201 -9.87 11.64 -16.44
N PHE A 202 -9.40 10.54 -15.84
CA PHE A 202 -8.06 10.02 -16.11
C PHE A 202 -7.90 9.58 -17.58
N VAL A 203 -8.88 8.84 -18.11
CA VAL A 203 -8.89 8.40 -19.50
C VAL A 203 -8.97 9.63 -20.43
N ALA A 204 -9.89 10.57 -20.17
CA ALA A 204 -10.07 11.77 -20.97
C ALA A 204 -8.80 12.63 -21.01
N ILE A 205 -8.15 12.86 -19.86
CA ILE A 205 -6.88 13.62 -19.80
C ILE A 205 -5.82 12.99 -20.70
N SER A 206 -5.72 11.66 -20.70
CA SER A 206 -4.77 10.94 -21.56
C SER A 206 -5.03 11.26 -23.04
N PHE A 207 -6.28 11.15 -23.50
CA PHE A 207 -6.61 11.40 -24.92
C PHE A 207 -6.61 12.88 -25.30
N VAL A 208 -6.96 13.78 -24.39
CA VAL A 208 -6.84 15.23 -24.61
C VAL A 208 -5.38 15.62 -24.83
N TRP A 209 -4.46 15.05 -24.04
CA TRP A 209 -3.03 15.31 -24.20
C TRP A 209 -2.54 14.95 -25.61
N ILE A 210 -2.93 13.78 -26.12
CA ILE A 210 -2.56 13.35 -27.47
C ILE A 210 -3.19 14.25 -28.55
N ASN A 211 -4.47 14.58 -28.41
CA ASN A 211 -5.22 15.26 -29.48
C ASN A 211 -4.92 16.76 -29.58
N LEU A 212 -4.37 17.39 -28.53
CA LEU A 212 -3.98 18.80 -28.53
C LEU A 212 -2.50 19.04 -28.95
N GLY A 213 -1.79 17.99 -29.36
CA GLY A 213 -0.47 18.10 -29.99
C GLY A 213 -0.58 18.35 -31.50
N ILE A 214 0.45 18.98 -32.08
CA ILE A 214 0.59 19.09 -33.56
C ILE A 214 0.54 17.70 -34.22
N ASN A 215 1.14 16.71 -33.56
CA ASN A 215 1.06 15.30 -33.94
C ASN A 215 0.66 14.48 -32.71
N LYS A 216 -0.25 13.51 -32.90
CA LYS A 216 -0.72 12.59 -31.86
C LYS A 216 0.40 11.80 -31.17
N ASP A 217 1.55 11.66 -31.84
CA ASP A 217 2.70 10.93 -31.32
C ASP A 217 3.78 11.83 -30.67
N ILE A 218 3.51 13.13 -30.48
CA ILE A 218 4.44 14.08 -29.84
C ILE A 218 3.76 14.75 -28.65
N LEU A 219 4.23 14.46 -27.43
CA LEU A 219 3.58 14.92 -26.19
C LEU A 219 4.08 16.27 -25.66
N PHE A 220 5.35 16.61 -25.92
CA PHE A 220 6.06 17.68 -25.20
C PHE A 220 6.47 18.88 -26.07
N VAL A 221 6.46 18.73 -27.40
CA VAL A 221 6.86 19.79 -28.34
C VAL A 221 5.65 20.23 -29.14
N GLY A 222 5.31 21.52 -29.10
CA GLY A 222 4.15 22.09 -29.80
C GLY A 222 2.85 21.43 -29.37
N ASN A 223 2.68 21.19 -28.07
CA ASN A 223 1.49 20.58 -27.51
C ASN A 223 0.84 21.55 -26.53
N LYS A 224 -0.32 22.10 -26.92
CA LYS A 224 -1.01 23.14 -26.15
C LYS A 224 -1.39 22.67 -24.75
N PHE A 225 -1.72 21.39 -24.59
CA PHE A 225 -2.06 20.82 -23.29
C PHE A 225 -0.83 20.82 -22.36
N TYR A 226 0.30 20.33 -22.86
CA TYR A 226 1.55 20.33 -22.09
C TYR A 226 2.01 21.75 -21.76
N GLU A 227 1.96 22.67 -22.71
CA GLU A 227 2.32 24.07 -22.51
C GLU A 227 1.45 24.71 -21.42
N THR A 228 0.14 24.49 -21.45
CA THR A 228 -0.78 24.99 -20.42
C THR A 228 -0.42 24.44 -19.03
N ILE A 229 -0.17 23.13 -18.91
CA ILE A 229 0.23 22.53 -17.63
C ILE A 229 1.57 23.09 -17.14
N ARG A 230 2.55 23.18 -18.04
CA ARG A 230 3.87 23.72 -17.74
C ARG A 230 3.73 25.14 -17.22
N ASP A 231 2.98 25.98 -17.92
CA ASP A 231 2.81 27.39 -17.58
C ASP A 231 2.11 27.57 -16.22
N ILE A 232 1.10 26.74 -15.90
CA ILE A 232 0.48 26.69 -14.56
C ILE A 232 1.50 26.34 -13.48
N LEU A 233 2.43 25.41 -13.74
CA LEU A 233 3.39 24.93 -12.74
C LEU A 233 4.65 25.80 -12.62
N THR A 234 5.09 26.43 -13.70
CA THR A 234 6.38 27.16 -13.73
C THR A 234 6.23 28.67 -13.58
N ILE A 235 5.14 29.25 -14.08
CA ILE A 235 4.91 30.70 -13.96
C ILE A 235 4.39 30.99 -12.56
N LYS A 236 5.19 31.74 -11.79
CA LYS A 236 4.87 32.11 -10.41
C LYS A 236 3.83 33.24 -10.40
N SER A 237 2.55 32.88 -10.46
CA SER A 237 1.43 33.82 -10.31
C SER A 237 0.45 33.35 -9.22
N ALA A 238 -0.25 34.30 -8.59
CA ALA A 238 -1.25 33.99 -7.58
C ALA A 238 -2.42 33.17 -8.16
N SER A 239 -2.83 33.44 -9.41
CA SER A 239 -3.85 32.67 -10.11
C SER A 239 -3.44 31.21 -10.29
N ASN A 240 -2.20 30.96 -10.74
CA ASN A 240 -1.68 29.61 -10.91
C ASN A 240 -1.62 28.86 -9.57
N PHE A 241 -1.19 29.53 -8.50
CA PHE A 241 -1.19 28.94 -7.16
C PHE A 241 -2.60 28.52 -6.72
N VAL A 242 -3.60 29.40 -6.91
CA VAL A 242 -5.01 29.10 -6.59
C VAL A 242 -5.52 27.91 -7.42
N ILE A 243 -5.21 27.87 -8.73
CA ILE A 243 -5.58 26.74 -9.61
C ILE A 243 -5.00 25.43 -9.08
N ILE A 244 -3.72 25.41 -8.71
CA ILE A 244 -3.05 24.22 -8.17
C ILE A 244 -3.74 23.76 -6.88
N VAL A 245 -3.95 24.66 -5.92
CA VAL A 245 -4.58 24.33 -4.63
C VAL A 245 -6.00 23.80 -4.81
N LEU A 246 -6.82 24.48 -5.63
CA LEU A 246 -8.19 24.04 -5.92
C LEU A 246 -8.22 22.68 -6.60
N THR A 247 -7.31 22.44 -7.56
CA THR A 247 -7.22 21.14 -8.24
C THR A 247 -6.91 20.02 -7.26
N PHE A 248 -5.96 20.22 -6.35
CA PHE A 248 -5.64 19.24 -5.30
C PHE A 248 -6.80 19.02 -4.32
N LEU A 249 -7.51 20.08 -3.91
CA LEU A 249 -8.67 19.97 -3.04
C LEU A 249 -9.82 19.18 -3.69
N VAL A 250 -10.11 19.46 -4.97
CA VAL A 250 -11.14 18.75 -5.74
C VAL A 250 -10.77 17.28 -5.89
N LEU A 251 -9.53 16.97 -6.29
CA LEU A 251 -9.06 15.58 -6.41
C LEU A 251 -9.13 14.83 -5.08
N THR A 252 -8.71 15.46 -3.99
CA THR A 252 -8.78 14.86 -2.65
C THR A 252 -10.22 14.58 -2.24
N THR A 253 -11.13 15.51 -2.51
CA THR A 253 -12.56 15.36 -2.24
C THR A 253 -13.16 14.20 -3.04
N PHE A 254 -12.81 14.08 -4.33
CA PHE A 254 -13.29 12.98 -5.17
C PHE A 254 -12.77 11.63 -4.67
N ILE A 255 -11.50 11.56 -4.25
CA ILE A 255 -10.91 10.35 -3.67
C ILE A 255 -11.63 9.97 -2.37
N VAL A 256 -11.93 10.93 -1.49
CA VAL A 256 -12.68 10.68 -0.24
C VAL A 256 -14.10 10.18 -0.54
N LEU A 257 -14.83 10.84 -1.43
CA LEU A 257 -16.21 10.49 -1.78
C LEU A 257 -16.30 9.14 -2.51
N SER A 258 -15.34 8.83 -3.38
CA SER A 258 -15.23 7.51 -4.03
C SER A 258 -15.08 6.36 -3.02
N ASN A 259 -14.55 6.66 -1.83
CA ASN A 259 -14.31 5.71 -0.73
C ASN A 259 -15.22 5.95 0.49
N ILE A 260 -16.35 6.63 0.33
CA ILE A 260 -17.24 7.03 1.44
C ILE A 260 -17.68 5.88 2.36
N LYS A 261 -17.82 4.65 1.83
CA LYS A 261 -18.15 3.45 2.63
C LYS A 261 -17.12 3.18 3.74
N PHE A 262 -15.83 3.39 3.45
CA PHE A 262 -14.75 3.22 4.42
C PHE A 262 -14.86 4.25 5.55
N PHE A 263 -15.03 5.52 5.21
CA PHE A 263 -15.16 6.60 6.18
C PHE A 263 -16.44 6.46 7.02
N ALA A 264 -17.56 6.06 6.41
CA ALA A 264 -18.81 5.79 7.13
C ALA A 264 -18.64 4.69 8.18
N LEU A 265 -17.88 3.63 7.90
CA LEU A 265 -17.57 2.59 8.90
C LEU A 265 -16.65 3.08 10.02
N LEU A 266 -15.68 3.93 9.69
CA LEU A 266 -14.75 4.52 10.66
C LEU A 266 -15.48 5.45 11.64
N ILE A 267 -16.30 6.38 11.13
CA ILE A 267 -17.09 7.33 11.92
C ILE A 267 -18.01 6.59 12.87
N ASN A 268 -18.67 5.54 12.38
CA ASN A 268 -19.57 4.72 13.18
C ASN A 268 -18.85 3.72 14.09
N LYS A 269 -17.51 3.71 14.15
CA LYS A 269 -16.66 2.79 14.93
C LYS A 269 -16.97 1.29 14.69
N LYS A 270 -17.55 0.95 13.53
CA LYS A 270 -17.97 -0.42 13.16
C LYS A 270 -17.01 -1.09 12.18
N TYR A 271 -15.83 -0.51 12.01
CA TYR A 271 -14.79 -1.09 11.17
C TYR A 271 -14.25 -2.39 11.78
N ASP A 272 -14.30 -3.47 11.02
CA ASP A 272 -13.90 -4.79 11.50
C ASP A 272 -12.37 -4.88 11.66
N LYS A 273 -11.92 -5.09 12.89
CA LYS A 273 -10.49 -5.28 13.21
C LYS A 273 -9.93 -6.55 12.59
N PHE A 274 -10.74 -7.61 12.48
CA PHE A 274 -10.32 -8.87 11.86
C PHE A 274 -10.12 -8.70 10.34
N TYR A 275 -10.88 -7.80 9.71
CA TYR A 275 -10.65 -7.43 8.32
C TYR A 275 -9.29 -6.76 8.10
N LEU A 276 -8.87 -5.82 8.97
CA LEU A 276 -7.51 -5.25 8.89
C LEU A 276 -6.44 -6.31 9.10
N LYS A 277 -6.59 -7.19 10.10
CA LYS A 277 -5.64 -8.30 10.33
C LYS A 277 -5.55 -9.22 9.10
N ASN A 278 -6.65 -9.46 8.41
CA ASN A 278 -6.65 -10.22 7.17
C ASN A 278 -5.87 -9.48 6.05
N GLN A 279 -6.02 -8.17 5.91
CA GLN A 279 -5.25 -7.37 4.94
C GLN A 279 -3.74 -7.38 5.21
N LEU A 280 -3.32 -7.42 6.48
CA LEU A 280 -1.90 -7.56 6.83
C LEU A 280 -1.28 -8.85 6.27
N LEU A 281 -2.06 -9.93 6.14
CA LEU A 281 -1.59 -11.17 5.52
C LEU A 281 -1.24 -10.95 4.04
N PHE A 282 -2.03 -10.18 3.30
CA PHE A 282 -1.71 -9.84 1.91
C PHE A 282 -0.44 -8.99 1.81
N LEU A 283 -0.20 -8.06 2.75
CA LEU A 283 1.04 -7.29 2.79
C LEU A 283 2.28 -8.18 3.02
N LEU A 284 2.16 -9.28 3.76
CA LEU A 284 3.24 -10.26 3.89
C LEU A 284 3.56 -10.97 2.58
N VAL A 285 2.57 -11.16 1.70
CA VAL A 285 2.80 -11.69 0.35
C VAL A 285 3.63 -10.72 -0.48
N LEU A 286 3.29 -9.42 -0.42
CA LEU A 286 4.09 -8.37 -1.08
C LEU A 286 5.52 -8.33 -0.53
N PHE A 287 5.66 -8.38 0.79
CA PHE A 287 6.96 -8.43 1.44
C PHE A 287 7.77 -9.67 1.00
N GLY A 288 7.15 -10.86 1.00
CA GLY A 288 7.79 -12.09 0.56
C GLY A 288 8.29 -12.00 -0.89
N ALA A 289 7.50 -11.43 -1.80
CA ALA A 289 7.91 -11.23 -3.19
C ALA A 289 9.12 -10.29 -3.32
N VAL A 290 9.10 -9.15 -2.62
CA VAL A 290 10.21 -8.18 -2.62
C VAL A 290 11.46 -8.77 -1.98
N PHE A 291 11.30 -9.53 -0.88
CA PHE A 291 12.40 -10.21 -0.20
C PHE A 291 13.09 -11.23 -1.11
N ILE A 292 12.32 -12.11 -1.78
CA ILE A 292 12.87 -13.09 -2.74
C ILE A 292 13.60 -12.38 -3.89
N TRP A 293 13.02 -11.30 -4.40
CA TRP A 293 13.64 -10.52 -5.47
C TRP A 293 14.98 -9.92 -5.06
N ILE A 294 15.11 -9.39 -3.83
CA ILE A 294 16.36 -8.78 -3.36
C ILE A 294 17.48 -9.79 -3.20
N LEU A 295 17.17 -11.04 -2.85
CA LEU A 295 18.18 -12.11 -2.87
C LEU A 295 18.82 -12.25 -4.25
N ARG A 296 18.06 -12.04 -5.33
CA ARG A 296 18.61 -11.99 -6.69
C ARG A 296 19.37 -10.70 -6.98
N ILE A 297 18.96 -9.56 -6.42
CA ILE A 297 19.64 -8.27 -6.65
C ILE A 297 21.10 -8.33 -6.18
N PHE A 298 21.40 -9.04 -5.09
CA PHE A 298 22.78 -9.25 -4.63
C PHE A 298 23.70 -9.92 -5.67
N ALA A 299 23.15 -10.59 -6.68
CA ALA A 299 23.94 -11.20 -7.76
C ALA A 299 24.38 -10.17 -8.83
N TYR A 300 23.83 -8.96 -8.85
CA TYR A 300 24.27 -7.91 -9.78
C TYR A 300 25.63 -7.34 -9.34
N LYS A 301 26.54 -7.22 -10.31
CA LYS A 301 27.88 -6.64 -10.10
C LYS A 301 27.80 -5.11 -10.00
N HIS A 302 28.69 -4.55 -9.19
CA HIS A 302 28.88 -3.12 -9.02
C HIS A 302 30.38 -2.80 -9.03
N ASN A 303 30.80 -1.93 -9.93
CA ASN A 303 32.10 -1.30 -9.88
C ASN A 303 32.09 -0.24 -8.77
N ASN A 304 32.71 -0.59 -7.64
CA ASN A 304 32.80 0.25 -6.45
C ASN A 304 33.70 1.50 -6.60
N GLU A 305 34.19 1.82 -7.81
CA GLU A 305 35.33 2.71 -8.00
C GLU A 305 35.01 4.12 -8.52
N ASN A 306 33.79 4.39 -9.01
CA ASN A 306 33.51 5.67 -9.69
C ASN A 306 32.88 6.77 -8.84
N ILE A 307 32.79 6.62 -7.50
CA ILE A 307 32.32 7.70 -6.61
C ILE A 307 33.51 8.23 -5.81
N SER A 308 34.20 9.20 -6.39
CA SER A 308 35.33 9.91 -5.81
C SER A 308 34.90 10.88 -4.70
N ILE A 309 34.63 10.40 -3.47
CA ILE A 309 34.79 11.15 -2.21
C ILE A 309 35.07 10.14 -1.09
N GLY A 310 36.32 10.10 -0.60
CA GLY A 310 36.70 9.43 0.64
C GLY A 310 37.13 7.97 0.48
N SER A 311 38.23 7.59 1.15
CA SER A 311 38.82 6.25 1.13
C SER A 311 37.78 5.14 1.34
N SER A 312 37.73 4.17 0.43
CA SER A 312 36.79 3.05 0.37
C SER A 312 36.68 2.22 1.67
N LYS A 313 37.69 2.25 2.55
CA LYS A 313 37.67 1.53 3.85
C LYS A 313 36.76 2.18 4.89
N ALA A 314 36.54 3.51 4.85
CA ALA A 314 35.72 4.22 5.83
C ALA A 314 34.22 3.96 5.66
N THR A 315 33.76 3.55 4.46
CA THR A 315 32.34 3.34 4.17
C THR A 315 31.81 2.00 4.67
N TRP A 316 32.67 1.00 4.91
CA TRP A 316 32.27 -0.30 5.46
C TRP A 316 31.88 -0.23 6.95
N ILE A 317 32.31 0.80 7.68
CA ILE A 317 31.91 0.98 9.09
C ILE A 317 30.39 1.09 9.25
N TYR A 318 29.71 1.61 8.22
CA TYR A 318 28.25 1.76 8.22
C TYR A 318 27.51 0.42 8.18
N ILE A 319 28.17 -0.72 7.90
CA ILE A 319 27.55 -2.04 8.00
C ILE A 319 27.17 -2.41 9.44
N PHE A 320 27.76 -1.73 10.43
CA PHE A 320 27.41 -1.88 11.84
C PHE A 320 25.93 -1.58 12.10
N GLN A 321 25.27 -0.80 11.25
CA GLN A 321 23.82 -0.60 11.29
C GLN A 321 23.03 -1.91 11.21
N SER A 322 23.42 -2.84 10.33
CA SER A 322 22.77 -4.15 10.24
C SER A 322 22.96 -4.96 11.52
N VAL A 323 24.15 -4.92 12.10
CA VAL A 323 24.43 -5.58 13.40
C VAL A 323 23.56 -4.96 14.49
N PHE A 324 23.50 -3.63 14.56
CA PHE A 324 22.65 -2.90 15.49
C PHE A 324 21.17 -3.27 15.34
N ALA A 325 20.65 -3.35 14.12
CA ALA A 325 19.27 -3.76 13.85
C ALA A 325 18.98 -5.19 14.35
N ILE A 326 19.93 -6.12 14.18
CA ILE A 326 19.82 -7.49 14.69
C ILE A 326 19.82 -7.50 16.23
N VAL A 327 20.69 -6.72 16.88
CA VAL A 327 20.73 -6.62 18.34
C VAL A 327 19.42 -6.07 18.89
N VAL A 328 18.88 -5.00 18.28
CA VAL A 328 17.58 -4.43 18.65
C VAL A 328 16.46 -5.45 18.46
N PHE A 329 16.51 -6.23 17.37
CA PHE A 329 15.55 -7.32 17.13
C PHE A 329 15.61 -8.39 18.22
N ILE A 330 16.80 -8.87 18.57
CA ILE A 330 16.99 -9.87 19.64
C ILE A 330 16.48 -9.31 20.97
N ALA A 331 16.84 -8.07 21.32
CA ALA A 331 16.36 -7.40 22.53
C ALA A 331 14.83 -7.32 22.57
N TYR A 332 14.19 -6.96 21.46
CA TYR A 332 12.72 -6.94 21.36
C TYR A 332 12.12 -8.33 21.58
N MET A 333 12.67 -9.37 20.96
CA MET A 333 12.18 -10.74 21.11
C MET A 333 12.32 -11.23 22.55
N VAL A 334 13.45 -10.97 23.22
CA VAL A 334 13.67 -11.32 24.62
C VAL A 334 12.62 -10.64 25.52
N VAL A 335 12.42 -9.33 25.38
CA VAL A 335 11.42 -8.57 26.17
C VAL A 335 9.99 -9.07 25.90
N SER A 336 9.71 -9.51 24.67
CA SER A 336 8.35 -9.87 24.24
C SER A 336 7.95 -11.31 24.58
N PHE A 337 8.91 -12.22 24.79
CA PHE A 337 8.64 -13.65 25.02
C PHE A 337 9.18 -14.21 26.34
N GLN A 338 10.15 -13.55 26.98
CA GLN A 338 10.68 -14.06 28.25
C GLN A 338 9.72 -13.71 29.39
N LYS A 339 9.12 -14.72 30.03
CA LYS A 339 8.17 -14.57 31.16
C LYS A 339 8.59 -13.57 32.25
N ARG A 340 9.90 -13.43 32.49
CA ARG A 340 10.47 -12.49 33.46
C ARG A 340 10.31 -11.01 33.05
N PHE A 341 10.27 -10.75 31.74
CA PHE A 341 10.16 -9.41 31.15
C PHE A 341 8.84 -9.20 30.39
N GLU A 342 7.99 -10.23 30.33
CA GLU A 342 6.70 -10.19 29.62
C GLU A 342 5.86 -9.00 30.10
N MET A 343 5.64 -8.08 29.18
CA MET A 343 4.84 -6.89 29.43
C MET A 343 3.35 -7.24 29.46
N LYS A 344 2.83 -7.55 30.65
CA LYS A 344 1.40 -7.85 30.85
C LYS A 344 0.47 -6.67 30.47
N SER A 345 0.99 -5.44 30.45
CA SER A 345 0.25 -4.24 30.07
C SER A 345 0.31 -4.00 28.55
N SER A 346 -0.86 -3.87 27.93
CA SER A 346 -1.01 -3.52 26.51
C SER A 346 -0.37 -2.18 26.15
N PHE A 347 -0.36 -1.23 27.10
CA PHE A 347 0.31 0.07 26.93
C PHE A 347 1.82 -0.09 26.85
N ARG A 348 2.42 -0.88 27.76
CA ARG A 348 3.88 -1.11 27.77
C ARG A 348 4.35 -1.85 26.51
N SER A 349 3.62 -2.89 26.09
CA SER A 349 3.93 -3.62 24.84
C SER A 349 3.91 -2.68 23.62
N TRP A 350 2.96 -1.75 23.58
CA TRP A 350 2.89 -0.78 22.50
C TRP A 350 3.97 0.30 22.59
N LEU A 351 4.29 0.79 23.78
CA LEU A 351 5.41 1.71 24.00
C LEU A 351 6.73 1.09 23.49
N ASN A 352 6.98 -0.17 23.86
CA ASN A 352 8.16 -0.90 23.40
C ASN A 352 8.21 -1.00 21.88
N LEU A 353 7.09 -1.34 21.24
CA LEU A 353 7.00 -1.36 19.77
C LEU A 353 7.37 -0.01 19.15
N ALA A 354 6.79 1.09 19.64
CA ALA A 354 7.02 2.41 19.06
C ALA A 354 8.47 2.88 19.22
N ILE A 355 9.08 2.64 20.39
CA ILE A 355 10.49 2.96 20.64
C ILE A 355 11.38 2.18 19.66
N VAL A 356 11.16 0.87 19.54
CA VAL A 356 11.96 0.02 18.65
C VAL A 356 11.82 0.44 17.19
N GLN A 357 10.61 0.75 16.72
CA GLN A 357 10.39 1.20 15.34
C GLN A 357 11.07 2.55 15.06
N ILE A 358 11.02 3.50 16.00
CA ILE A 358 11.72 4.78 15.88
C ILE A 358 13.23 4.59 15.85
N VAL A 359 13.78 3.81 16.77
CA VAL A 359 15.22 3.56 16.86
C VAL A 359 15.74 2.93 15.56
N LEU A 360 15.04 1.92 15.03
CA LEU A 360 15.40 1.29 13.76
C LEU A 360 15.27 2.27 12.56
N ALA A 361 14.19 3.05 12.50
CA ALA A 361 13.98 3.98 11.39
C ALA A 361 14.97 5.15 11.40
N LEU A 362 15.23 5.73 12.58
CA LEU A 362 16.15 6.85 12.75
C LEU A 362 17.60 6.43 12.49
N SER A 363 18.03 5.29 13.03
CA SER A 363 19.38 4.77 12.81
C SER A 363 19.66 4.47 11.33
N LEU A 364 18.67 3.89 10.62
CA LEU A 364 18.78 3.68 9.18
C LEU A 364 18.82 5.00 8.40
N LEU A 365 17.99 5.98 8.76
CA LEU A 365 18.01 7.29 8.12
C LEU A 365 19.37 7.98 8.31
N LEU A 366 19.91 8.02 9.53
CA LEU A 366 21.20 8.64 9.80
C LEU A 366 22.32 7.95 9.02
N THR A 367 22.38 6.62 9.05
CA THR A 367 23.45 5.87 8.38
C THR A 367 23.41 6.01 6.85
N THR A 368 22.22 6.09 6.25
CA THR A 368 22.05 6.31 4.80
C THR A 368 22.26 7.76 4.35
N LEU A 369 22.16 8.74 5.26
CA LEU A 369 22.54 10.13 4.96
C LEU A 369 24.06 10.28 4.82
N PHE A 370 24.84 9.51 5.59
CA PHE A 370 26.30 9.61 5.60
C PHE A 370 27.01 8.55 4.74
N ASN A 371 26.37 7.43 4.44
CA ASN A 371 26.96 6.37 3.64
C ASN A 371 26.77 6.58 2.13
N THR A 372 27.87 6.60 1.39
CA THR A 372 27.89 6.72 -0.07
C THR A 372 27.94 5.36 -0.80
N ASN A 373 28.18 4.25 -0.08
CA ASN A 373 28.31 2.93 -0.69
C ASN A 373 26.93 2.26 -0.94
N SER A 374 26.64 1.94 -2.20
CA SER A 374 25.36 1.35 -2.65
C SER A 374 25.14 -0.07 -2.13
N ILE A 375 26.19 -0.88 -1.99
CA ILE A 375 26.11 -2.26 -1.46
C ILE A 375 25.81 -2.21 0.04
N VAL A 376 26.56 -1.40 0.79
CA VAL A 376 26.36 -1.29 2.25
C VAL A 376 24.96 -0.73 2.55
N SER A 377 24.49 0.26 1.78
CA SER A 377 23.12 0.77 1.94
C SER A 377 22.05 -0.26 1.59
N LEU A 378 22.23 -1.07 0.55
CA LEU A 378 21.34 -2.20 0.24
C LEU A 378 21.26 -3.18 1.39
N ILE A 379 22.39 -3.61 1.96
CA ILE A 379 22.44 -4.53 3.09
C ILE A 379 21.73 -3.94 4.31
N ASN A 380 22.07 -2.71 4.70
CA ASN A 380 21.49 -2.02 5.85
C ASN A 380 19.97 -1.89 5.75
N VAL A 381 19.47 -1.47 4.58
CA VAL A 381 18.04 -1.36 4.32
C VAL A 381 17.38 -2.75 4.35
N ALA A 382 17.99 -3.76 3.73
CA ALA A 382 17.42 -5.10 3.68
C ALA A 382 17.24 -5.72 5.06
N VAL A 383 18.27 -5.64 5.90
CA VAL A 383 18.23 -6.14 7.28
C VAL A 383 17.26 -5.33 8.12
N THR A 384 17.35 -4.00 8.08
CA THR A 384 16.53 -3.14 8.94
C THR A 384 15.05 -3.21 8.57
N ALA A 385 14.67 -3.15 7.28
CA ALA A 385 13.28 -3.27 6.85
C ALA A 385 12.70 -4.65 7.20
N THR A 386 13.49 -5.73 7.04
CA THR A 386 13.08 -7.09 7.43
C THR A 386 12.82 -7.16 8.94
N THR A 387 13.75 -6.67 9.76
CA THR A 387 13.56 -6.64 11.22
C THR A 387 12.33 -5.82 11.63
N GLN A 388 12.12 -4.63 11.05
CA GLN A 388 10.94 -3.79 11.32
C GLN A 388 9.64 -4.53 11.04
N ILE A 389 9.53 -5.18 9.88
CA ILE A 389 8.32 -5.93 9.46
C ILE A 389 8.07 -7.14 10.36
N VAL A 390 9.11 -7.92 10.69
CA VAL A 390 8.98 -9.08 11.57
C VAL A 390 8.52 -8.66 12.96
N ILE A 391 9.08 -7.59 13.52
CA ILE A 391 8.68 -7.03 14.82
C ILE A 391 7.20 -6.61 14.81
N LEU A 392 6.77 -5.89 13.77
CA LEU A 392 5.37 -5.47 13.61
C LEU A 392 4.42 -6.69 13.54
N PHE A 393 4.83 -7.74 12.82
CA PHE A 393 4.04 -8.96 12.71
C PHE A 393 3.94 -9.74 14.02
N VAL A 394 5.07 -9.92 14.73
CA VAL A 394 5.12 -10.55 16.06
C VAL A 394 4.20 -9.81 17.03
N PHE A 395 4.27 -8.48 17.06
CA PHE A 395 3.40 -7.65 17.90
C PHE A 395 1.91 -7.90 17.62
N VAL A 396 1.52 -7.95 16.34
CA VAL A 396 0.12 -8.18 15.92
C VAL A 396 -0.37 -9.57 16.32
N LYS A 397 0.51 -10.58 16.27
CA LYS A 397 0.21 -11.97 16.62
C LYS A 397 0.05 -12.15 18.13
N GLN A 398 0.93 -11.54 18.93
CA GLN A 398 0.87 -11.62 20.39
C GLN A 398 -0.33 -10.86 20.97
N ASN A 399 -0.61 -9.66 20.44
CA ASN A 399 -1.67 -8.81 20.98
C ASN A 399 -3.03 -9.09 20.34
N LYS A 400 -3.93 -9.72 21.09
CA LYS A 400 -5.30 -9.99 20.62
C LYS A 400 -6.13 -8.69 20.49
N ASN A 401 -6.02 -7.79 21.47
CA ASN A 401 -6.85 -6.59 21.61
C ASN A 401 -6.15 -5.31 21.16
N ILE A 402 -5.90 -5.18 19.85
CA ILE A 402 -5.27 -3.99 19.26
C ILE A 402 -6.35 -2.96 18.93
N SER A 403 -6.08 -1.68 19.21
CA SER A 403 -6.96 -0.58 18.79
C SER A 403 -6.94 -0.41 17.26
N LEU A 404 -8.07 0.02 16.67
CA LEU A 404 -8.18 0.19 15.22
C LEU A 404 -7.13 1.16 14.66
N LEU A 405 -6.95 2.32 15.31
CA LEU A 405 -5.94 3.31 14.93
C LEU A 405 -4.53 2.71 14.86
N LEU A 406 -4.16 1.91 15.86
CA LEU A 406 -2.86 1.25 15.88
C LEU A 406 -2.71 0.22 14.74
N LEU A 407 -3.75 -0.53 14.41
CA LEU A 407 -3.71 -1.43 13.24
C LEU A 407 -3.52 -0.65 11.93
N ILE A 408 -4.13 0.53 11.79
CA ILE A 408 -3.93 1.39 10.62
C ILE A 408 -2.49 1.89 10.55
N ILE A 409 -1.93 2.36 11.66
CA ILE A 409 -0.53 2.83 11.72
C ILE A 409 0.44 1.67 11.41
N ILE A 410 0.22 0.48 11.99
CA ILE A 410 1.04 -0.71 11.69
C ILE A 410 0.96 -1.07 10.21
N LYS A 411 -0.24 -1.02 9.61
CA LYS A 411 -0.43 -1.26 8.17
C LYS A 411 0.37 -0.27 7.33
N LEU A 412 0.34 1.03 7.67
CA LEU A 412 1.11 2.07 6.98
C LEU A 412 2.63 1.86 7.15
N ALA A 413 3.09 1.47 8.33
CA ALA A 413 4.51 1.19 8.60
C ALA A 413 5.02 0.00 7.76
N ILE A 414 4.23 -1.07 7.64
CA ILE A 414 4.56 -2.21 6.77
C ILE A 414 4.63 -1.78 5.31
N ILE A 415 3.64 -1.02 4.81
CA ILE A 415 3.64 -0.52 3.44
C ILE A 415 4.88 0.33 3.16
N SER A 416 5.19 1.26 4.07
CA SER A 416 6.37 2.13 3.98
C SER A 416 7.67 1.32 3.95
N SER A 417 7.81 0.32 4.83
CA SER A 417 8.97 -0.56 4.86
C SER A 417 9.14 -1.35 3.55
N ILE A 418 8.04 -1.88 2.98
CA ILE A 418 8.06 -2.56 1.67
C ILE A 418 8.46 -1.59 0.55
N LEU A 419 8.01 -0.34 0.57
CA LEU A 419 8.37 0.68 -0.43
C LEU A 419 9.85 1.05 -0.37
N ILE A 420 10.42 1.26 0.82
CA ILE A 420 11.86 1.47 0.97
C ILE A 420 12.62 0.30 0.36
N PHE A 421 12.17 -0.92 0.69
CA PHE A 421 12.81 -2.15 0.26
C PHE A 421 12.76 -2.28 -1.27
N ALA A 422 11.62 -1.95 -1.89
CA ALA A 422 11.50 -1.92 -3.35
C ALA A 422 12.40 -0.87 -4.00
N ILE A 423 12.44 0.35 -3.45
CA ILE A 423 13.11 1.49 -4.08
C ILE A 423 14.63 1.40 -3.97
N ILE A 424 15.17 0.88 -2.87
CA ILE A 424 16.61 0.58 -2.79
C ILE A 424 17.00 -0.48 -3.83
N GLY A 425 16.16 -1.50 -4.04
CA GLY A 425 16.38 -2.54 -5.04
C GLY A 425 16.37 -1.98 -6.46
N PHE A 426 15.41 -1.10 -6.76
CA PHE A 426 15.36 -0.40 -8.05
C PHE A 426 16.57 0.48 -8.27
N ASN A 427 16.99 1.25 -7.27
CA ASN A 427 18.20 2.07 -7.37
C ASN A 427 19.43 1.21 -7.64
N TYR A 428 19.58 0.09 -6.94
CA TYR A 428 20.73 -0.80 -7.12
C TYR A 428 20.79 -1.42 -8.53
N ILE A 429 19.65 -1.81 -9.12
CA ILE A 429 19.59 -2.31 -10.52
C ILE A 429 19.99 -1.22 -11.51
N LEU A 430 19.54 0.02 -11.28
CA LEU A 430 19.84 1.15 -12.17
C LEU A 430 21.32 1.51 -12.14
N THR A 431 21.98 1.45 -10.98
CA THR A 431 23.41 1.77 -10.86
C THR A 431 24.33 0.58 -11.13
N ALA A 432 23.80 -0.63 -11.37
CA ALA A 432 24.59 -1.83 -11.62
C ALA A 432 25.41 -1.76 -12.91
N ASP A 433 26.48 -2.58 -12.96
CA ASP A 433 27.36 -2.68 -14.12
C ASP A 433 26.55 -3.09 -15.36
N GLY A 434 26.64 -2.28 -16.42
CA GLY A 434 25.87 -2.43 -17.65
C GLY A 434 24.68 -1.46 -17.79
N ASN A 435 24.20 -0.85 -16.70
CA ASN A 435 23.17 0.19 -16.73
C ASN A 435 23.73 1.57 -16.36
N GLU A 436 24.64 1.66 -15.38
CA GLU A 436 25.38 2.89 -14.99
C GLU A 436 24.51 4.16 -14.87
N ASN A 437 23.26 4.00 -14.43
CA ASN A 437 22.30 5.09 -14.37
C ASN A 437 22.23 5.68 -12.95
N TYR A 438 22.94 6.78 -12.76
CA TYR A 438 22.94 7.52 -11.50
C TYR A 438 21.87 8.62 -11.43
N LEU A 439 21.13 8.89 -12.51
CA LEU A 439 20.13 9.98 -12.58
C LEU A 439 18.97 9.77 -11.59
N PHE A 440 18.63 8.52 -11.27
CA PHE A 440 17.64 8.21 -10.25
C PHE A 440 18.08 8.66 -8.84
N SER A 441 19.38 8.65 -8.57
CA SER A 441 19.96 9.04 -7.28
C SER A 441 20.15 10.55 -7.14
N ILE A 442 20.25 11.27 -8.26
CA ILE A 442 20.51 12.71 -8.35
C ILE A 442 19.23 13.43 -8.81
N ILE A 443 18.20 13.47 -7.95
CA ILE A 443 17.14 14.47 -8.15
C ILE A 443 17.78 15.86 -7.95
N LYS A 444 17.30 16.91 -8.65
CA LYS A 444 17.68 18.33 -8.41
C LYS A 444 17.38 18.86 -6.98
N SER A 445 17.10 17.97 -6.03
CA SER A 445 16.94 18.20 -4.59
C SER A 445 18.27 17.88 -3.90
N ARG A 446 18.53 18.50 -2.75
CA ARG A 446 19.67 18.11 -1.89
C ARG A 446 19.52 16.70 -1.30
N MET A 447 18.36 16.07 -1.45
CA MET A 447 18.07 14.71 -0.96
C MET A 447 17.74 13.76 -2.11
N ASN A 448 18.32 12.55 -2.05
CA ASN A 448 18.01 11.43 -2.94
C ASN A 448 16.61 10.84 -2.61
N ILE A 449 15.92 10.27 -3.60
CA ILE A 449 14.66 9.52 -3.45
C ILE A 449 14.68 8.55 -2.26
N ILE A 450 15.77 7.78 -2.11
CA ILE A 450 15.92 6.83 -1.01
C ILE A 450 15.80 7.54 0.35
N GLN A 451 16.45 8.69 0.50
CA GLN A 451 16.42 9.49 1.72
C GLN A 451 15.02 10.06 1.99
N ILE A 452 14.30 10.49 0.95
CA ILE A 452 12.92 10.99 1.05
C ILE A 452 11.99 9.90 1.61
N ILE A 453 12.12 8.65 1.14
CA ILE A 453 11.25 7.56 1.59
C ILE A 453 11.64 7.09 3.00
N LEU A 454 12.93 7.09 3.33
CA LEU A 454 13.39 6.81 4.70
C LEU A 454 12.85 7.86 5.69
N LEU A 455 12.80 9.13 5.29
CA LEU A 455 12.18 10.19 6.08
C LEU A 455 10.68 9.95 6.28
N LEU A 456 9.97 9.49 5.24
CA LEU A 456 8.57 9.11 5.34
C LEU A 456 8.36 7.94 6.31
N ASN A 457 9.24 6.94 6.27
CA ASN A 457 9.19 5.81 7.20
C ASN A 457 9.45 6.23 8.65
N PHE A 458 10.44 7.08 8.87
CA PHE A 458 10.69 7.69 10.17
C PHE A 458 9.49 8.50 10.65
N SER A 459 8.86 9.30 9.78
CA SER A 459 7.65 10.08 10.11
C SER A 459 6.50 9.19 10.56
N ILE A 460 6.28 8.03 9.92
CA ILE A 460 5.25 7.07 10.33
C ILE A 460 5.58 6.45 11.70
N ALA A 461 6.84 6.08 11.94
CA ALA A 461 7.28 5.59 13.24
C ALA A 461 7.10 6.66 14.34
N PHE A 462 7.38 7.93 14.00
CA PHE A 462 7.15 9.06 14.88
C PHE A 462 5.67 9.27 15.20
N ILE A 463 4.78 9.20 14.21
CA ILE A 463 3.32 9.23 14.41
C ILE A 463 2.87 8.10 15.33
N MET A 464 3.47 6.91 15.23
CA MET A 464 3.18 5.80 16.14
C MET A 464 3.47 6.16 17.60
N ALA A 465 4.62 6.78 17.89
CA ALA A 465 4.93 7.24 19.24
C ALA A 465 4.07 8.42 19.70
N LEU A 466 3.77 9.37 18.81
CA LEU A 466 2.92 10.50 19.14
C LEU A 466 1.50 10.05 19.52
N SER A 467 0.98 9.03 18.84
CA SER A 467 -0.31 8.42 19.17
C SER A 467 -0.35 7.72 20.54
N LEU A 468 0.79 7.23 21.03
CA LEU A 468 0.94 6.72 22.39
C LEU A 468 0.89 7.84 23.42
N LEU A 469 1.65 8.90 23.18
CA LEU A 469 1.74 10.07 24.05
C LEU A 469 0.34 10.68 24.26
N LEU A 470 -0.43 10.84 23.19
CA LEU A 470 -1.82 11.30 23.26
C LEU A 470 -2.71 10.41 24.15
N LYS A 471 -2.63 9.08 24.00
CA LYS A 471 -3.42 8.18 24.86
C LYS A 471 -2.96 8.19 26.31
N PHE A 472 -1.67 8.38 26.56
CA PHE A 472 -1.16 8.53 27.91
C PHE A 472 -1.68 9.81 28.58
N ILE A 473 -1.64 10.95 27.87
CA ILE A 473 -2.24 12.21 28.34
C ILE A 473 -3.73 12.03 28.65
N LEU A 474 -4.49 11.41 27.74
CA LEU A 474 -5.91 11.15 27.95
C LEU A 474 -6.15 10.25 29.16
N ALA A 475 -5.36 9.20 29.35
CA ALA A 475 -5.48 8.33 30.51
C ALA A 475 -5.22 9.07 31.83
N ILE A 476 -4.18 9.91 31.90
CA ILE A 476 -3.91 10.75 33.07
C ILE A 476 -5.08 11.71 33.32
N TYR A 477 -5.60 12.34 32.27
CA TYR A 477 -6.75 13.23 32.38
C TYR A 477 -7.98 12.53 32.96
N TYR A 478 -8.31 11.32 32.47
CA TYR A 478 -9.43 10.53 33.00
C TYR A 478 -9.21 10.09 34.45
N ILE A 479 -7.99 9.66 34.82
CA ILE A 479 -7.68 9.29 36.21
C ILE A 479 -7.82 10.49 37.14
N ARG A 480 -7.32 11.67 36.73
CA ARG A 480 -7.49 12.91 37.51
C ARG A 480 -8.96 13.29 37.65
N LYS A 481 -9.76 13.12 36.60
CA LYS A 481 -11.21 13.38 36.64
C LYS A 481 -11.92 12.43 37.62
N LEU A 482 -11.65 11.13 37.54
CA LEU A 482 -12.22 10.12 38.44
C LEU A 482 -11.81 10.36 39.90
N ASN A 483 -10.56 10.73 40.15
CA ASN A 483 -10.11 11.03 41.51
C ASN A 483 -10.84 12.25 42.09
N LYS A 484 -11.08 13.29 41.28
CA LYS A 484 -11.89 14.43 41.71
C LYS A 484 -13.34 14.04 41.99
N GLU A 485 -13.96 13.23 41.13
CA GLU A 485 -15.33 12.73 41.35
C GLU A 485 -15.43 11.92 42.65
N ASN A 486 -14.45 11.06 42.92
CA ASN A 486 -14.38 10.28 44.16
C ASN A 486 -14.11 11.13 45.41
N GLU A 487 -13.35 12.22 45.29
CA GLU A 487 -13.15 13.20 46.38
C GLU A 487 -14.47 13.92 46.70
N TYR A 488 -15.19 14.39 45.68
CA TYR A 488 -16.52 15.01 45.87
C TYR A 488 -17.57 14.06 46.46
N GLU A 489 -17.54 12.76 46.12
CA GLU A 489 -18.45 11.78 46.73
C GLU A 489 -18.12 11.53 48.21
N LYS A 490 -16.84 11.53 48.58
CA LYS A 490 -16.41 11.43 49.99
C LYS A 490 -16.74 12.66 50.82
N GLU A 491 -16.79 13.85 50.21
CA GLU A 491 -17.21 15.08 50.88
C GLU A 491 -18.74 15.17 51.09
N ARG A 492 -19.54 14.32 50.42
CA ARG A 492 -21.01 14.28 50.53
C ARG A 492 -21.54 13.20 51.48
N GLN A 493 -20.71 12.24 51.88
CA GLN A 493 -21.01 11.22 52.89
C GLN A 493 -20.58 11.70 54.26
#